data_AF-Q5MJ40-F1
#
_entry.id   AF-Q5MJ40-F1
#
_cell.length_a   1.000
_cell.length_b   1.000
_cell.length_c   1.000
_cell.angle_alpha   90.00
_cell.angle_beta   90.00
_cell.angle_gamma   90.00
#
_symmetry.space_group_name_H-M   'P 1'
#
loop_
_entity.id
_entity.type
_entity.pdbx_description
1 polymer ?
#
loop_
_entity_poly.entity_id
_entity_poly.type
_entity_poly.pdbx_seq_one_letter_code
_entity_poly.pdbx_strand_id
1 'polypeptide(L)'
;PKHIADIPGTVWVIDDVKLQKQIKGGATLNEALGILIPSLDIGNQGRTNYSQNMRGRNVLVMLNGVSLNSARATSRQLDAINPFNIERIEVLSGASAVYGGDATGGVINIITKKS
;
A
#
# COMPACT_ATOMS: atom_id res chain seq x y z
N PRO A 1 14.14 -8.33 9.50
CA PRO A 1 12.87 -7.62 9.18
C PRO A 1 11.67 -8.57 9.36
N LYS A 2 10.68 -8.21 10.19
CA LYS A 2 9.43 -8.99 10.30
C LYS A 2 8.56 -8.73 9.08
N HIS A 3 8.03 -9.79 8.48
CA HIS A 3 7.12 -9.69 7.34
C HIS A 3 5.73 -9.35 7.86
N ILE A 4 4.93 -8.59 7.10
CA ILE A 4 3.57 -8.24 7.57
C ILE A 4 2.72 -9.50 7.77
N ALA A 5 2.96 -10.54 6.97
CA ALA A 5 2.27 -11.83 7.10
C ALA A 5 2.52 -12.55 8.44
N ASP A 6 3.54 -12.16 9.21
CA ASP A 6 3.82 -12.76 10.51
C ASP A 6 2.99 -12.11 11.65
N ILE A 7 2.18 -11.09 11.34
CA ILE A 7 1.40 -10.33 12.33
C ILE A 7 -0.02 -10.91 12.42
N PRO A 8 -0.53 -11.22 13.63
CA PRO A 8 -1.92 -11.62 13.81
C PRO A 8 -2.87 -10.53 13.33
N GLY A 9 -3.65 -10.81 12.29
CA GLY A 9 -4.60 -9.87 11.70
C GLY A 9 -5.03 -10.33 10.31
N THR A 10 -5.93 -9.58 9.69
CA THR A 10 -6.31 -9.85 8.30
C THR A 10 -5.18 -9.38 7.39
N VAL A 11 -4.39 -10.33 6.91
CA VAL A 11 -3.29 -10.09 5.97
C VAL A 11 -3.74 -10.43 4.56
N TRP A 12 -3.51 -9.50 3.64
CA TRP A 12 -3.64 -9.72 2.21
C TRP A 12 -2.27 -9.67 1.56
N VAL A 13 -2.03 -10.61 0.65
CA VAL A 13 -0.86 -10.58 -0.22
C VAL A 13 -1.34 -10.49 -1.65
N ILE A 14 -0.97 -9.39 -2.31
CA ILE A 14 -1.20 -9.18 -3.73
C ILE A 14 0.09 -9.54 -4.43
N ASP A 15 0.05 -10.64 -5.16
CA ASP A 15 1.13 -11.09 -6.04
C ASP A 15 1.32 -10.13 -7.23
N ASP A 16 2.52 -10.17 -7.81
CA ASP A 16 2.84 -9.39 -8.99
C ASP A 16 1.92 -9.71 -10.17
N VAL A 17 1.52 -10.96 -10.37
CA VAL A 17 0.64 -11.37 -11.47
C VAL A 17 -0.69 -10.60 -11.46
N LYS A 18 -1.36 -10.51 -10.30
CA LYS A 18 -2.61 -9.76 -10.12
C LYS A 18 -2.41 -8.27 -10.33
N LEU A 19 -1.33 -7.71 -9.77
CA LEU A 19 -0.99 -6.30 -9.95
C LEU A 19 -0.77 -6.00 -11.44
N GLN A 20 0.06 -6.80 -12.10
CA GLN A 20 0.41 -6.66 -13.51
C GLN A 20 -0.80 -6.77 -14.42
N LYS A 21 -1.81 -7.58 -14.07
CA LYS A 21 -3.07 -7.64 -14.81
C LYS A 21 -3.79 -6.29 -14.82
N GLN A 22 -3.82 -5.58 -13.68
CA GLN A 22 -4.43 -4.24 -13.61
C GLN A 22 -3.62 -3.20 -14.39
N ILE A 23 -2.29 -3.20 -14.20
CA ILE A 23 -1.38 -2.25 -14.88
C ILE A 23 -1.43 -2.41 -16.40
N LYS A 24 -1.40 -3.65 -16.91
CA LYS A 24 -1.54 -3.94 -18.35
C LYS A 24 -2.93 -3.57 -18.90
N GLY A 25 -3.95 -3.51 -18.02
CA GLY A 25 -5.27 -3.00 -18.35
C GLY A 25 -5.36 -1.46 -18.41
N GLY A 26 -4.26 -0.75 -18.15
CA GLY A 26 -4.20 0.72 -18.18
C GLY A 26 -4.38 1.38 -16.82
N ALA A 27 -4.56 0.63 -15.74
CA ALA A 27 -4.66 1.19 -14.40
C ALA A 27 -3.30 1.71 -13.92
N THR A 28 -3.31 2.84 -13.23
CA THR A 28 -2.18 3.32 -12.43
C THR A 28 -1.97 2.43 -11.19
N LEU A 29 -0.81 2.54 -10.53
CA LEU A 29 -0.55 1.80 -9.29
C LEU A 29 -1.61 2.11 -8.22
N ASN A 30 -2.01 3.38 -8.09
CA ASN A 30 -3.05 3.81 -7.15
C ASN A 30 -4.41 3.16 -7.43
N GLU A 31 -4.85 3.17 -8.69
CA GLU A 31 -6.10 2.53 -9.08
C GLU A 31 -6.05 1.01 -8.87
N ALA A 32 -4.93 0.37 -9.22
CA ALA A 32 -4.74 -1.05 -9.00
C ALA A 32 -4.82 -1.42 -7.51
N LEU A 33 -4.25 -0.60 -6.62
CA LEU A 33 -4.37 -0.80 -5.17
C LEU A 33 -5.83 -0.67 -4.70
N GLY A 34 -6.57 0.34 -5.16
CA GLY A 34 -7.99 0.52 -4.82
C GLY A 34 -8.88 -0.62 -5.33
N ILE A 35 -8.54 -1.22 -6.47
CA ILE A 35 -9.24 -2.38 -7.03
C ILE A 35 -8.91 -3.67 -6.24
N LEU A 36 -7.64 -3.86 -5.89
CA LEU A 36 -7.13 -5.14 -5.36
C LEU A 36 -7.20 -5.24 -3.83
N ILE A 37 -7.21 -4.11 -3.10
CA ILE A 37 -7.22 -4.07 -1.64
C ILE A 37 -8.65 -3.82 -1.15
N PRO A 38 -9.30 -4.81 -0.50
CA PRO A 38 -10.64 -4.61 0.04
C PRO A 38 -10.65 -3.50 1.08
N SER A 39 -11.69 -2.67 1.06
CA SER A 39 -11.89 -1.57 2.01
C SER A 39 -10.84 -0.44 1.96
N LEU A 40 -9.94 -0.43 0.97
CA LEU A 40 -9.06 0.70 0.70
C LEU A 40 -9.86 1.76 -0.08
N ASP A 41 -9.91 2.96 0.48
CA ASP A 41 -10.35 4.16 -0.18
C ASP A 41 -9.12 4.95 -0.58
N ILE A 42 -8.97 5.24 -1.88
CA ILE A 42 -7.82 5.95 -2.42
C ILE A 42 -7.95 7.47 -2.34
N GLY A 43 -9.07 7.99 -1.81
CA GLY A 43 -9.40 9.41 -1.77
C GLY A 43 -9.76 9.98 -3.15
N ASN A 44 -10.25 11.23 -3.18
CA ASN A 44 -10.61 11.91 -4.44
C ASN A 44 -9.47 11.82 -5.45
N GLN A 45 -9.81 11.56 -6.72
CA GLN A 45 -9.04 11.45 -7.99
C GLN A 45 -7.74 12.28 -8.19
N GLY A 46 -7.27 13.06 -7.24
CA GLY A 46 -5.90 13.53 -7.20
C GLY A 46 -4.94 12.36 -7.08
N ARG A 47 -3.79 12.45 -7.74
CA ARG A 47 -2.66 11.50 -7.66
C ARG A 47 -1.99 11.52 -6.27
N THR A 48 -2.77 11.61 -5.20
CA THR A 48 -2.32 11.95 -3.86
C THR A 48 -2.62 10.82 -2.89
N ASN A 49 -1.60 10.21 -2.30
CA ASN A 49 -1.72 9.14 -1.29
C ASN A 49 -2.16 9.67 0.08
N TYR A 50 -2.27 11.00 0.23
CA TYR A 50 -2.60 11.66 1.49
C TYR A 50 -4.01 11.32 2.02
N SER A 51 -4.94 11.09 1.10
CA SER A 51 -6.33 10.77 1.44
C SER A 51 -6.60 9.27 1.47
N GLN A 52 -5.56 8.43 1.32
CA GLN A 52 -5.72 6.98 1.40
C GLN A 52 -6.12 6.58 2.80
N ASN A 53 -7.23 5.88 2.91
CA ASN A 53 -7.75 5.40 4.17
C ASN A 53 -8.29 3.98 4.01
N MET A 54 -8.35 3.24 5.11
CA MET A 54 -9.00 1.94 5.15
C MET A 54 -10.20 2.06 6.08
N ARG A 55 -11.41 2.09 5.51
CA ARG A 55 -12.66 2.34 6.23
C ARG A 55 -12.64 3.64 7.04
N GLY A 56 -12.17 4.74 6.46
CA GLY A 56 -12.11 6.06 7.09
C GLY A 56 -10.97 6.25 8.10
N ARG A 57 -10.02 5.31 8.17
CA ARG A 57 -8.88 5.34 9.09
C ARG A 57 -7.56 5.41 8.33
N ASN A 58 -6.60 6.18 8.85
CA ASN A 58 -5.30 6.39 8.19
C ASN A 58 -4.54 5.09 7.94
N VAL A 59 -3.96 4.95 6.75
CA VAL A 59 -3.06 3.84 6.43
C VAL A 59 -1.61 4.30 6.38
N LEU A 60 -0.70 3.43 6.83
CA LEU A 60 0.73 3.62 6.63
C LEU A 60 1.15 2.94 5.32
N VAL A 61 1.70 3.71 4.38
CA VAL A 61 2.27 3.16 3.15
C VAL A 61 3.79 3.05 3.29
N MET A 62 4.33 1.89 2.97
CA MET A 62 5.75 1.57 3.07
C MET A 62 6.29 1.00 1.75
N LEU A 63 7.58 1.19 1.53
CA LEU A 63 8.36 0.56 0.47
C LEU A 63 9.49 -0.23 1.12
N ASN A 64 9.50 -1.54 0.95
CA ASN A 64 10.48 -2.44 1.56
C ASN A 64 10.61 -2.25 3.09
N GLY A 65 9.50 -1.96 3.77
CA GLY A 65 9.46 -1.70 5.22
C GLY A 65 9.89 -0.28 5.63
N VAL A 66 10.22 0.61 4.69
CA VAL A 66 10.51 2.02 4.95
C VAL A 66 9.25 2.85 4.70
N SER A 67 8.84 3.64 5.70
CA SER A 67 7.68 4.53 5.58
C SER A 67 7.86 5.53 4.43
N LEU A 68 6.86 5.59 3.54
CA LEU A 68 6.76 6.63 2.52
C LEU A 68 6.02 7.88 3.04
N ASN A 69 5.30 7.77 4.15
CA ASN A 69 4.62 8.89 4.79
C ASN A 69 5.68 9.86 5.33
N SER A 70 6.06 10.86 4.54
CA SER A 70 7.00 11.92 4.93
C SER A 70 6.23 13.11 5.54
N ALA A 71 6.86 13.84 6.47
CA ALA A 71 6.30 15.07 7.04
C ALA A 71 6.01 16.17 5.98
N ARG A 72 6.63 16.07 4.80
CA ARG A 72 6.26 16.85 3.62
C ARG A 72 5.23 16.05 2.84
N ALA A 73 4.06 16.64 2.63
CA ALA A 73 2.92 16.07 1.91
C ALA A 73 3.19 15.87 0.40
N THR A 74 4.31 15.25 0.03
CA THR A 74 4.58 14.77 -1.32
C THR A 74 3.71 13.56 -1.58
N SER A 75 2.44 13.79 -1.78
CA SER A 75 1.42 12.77 -1.91
C SER A 75 1.54 11.90 -3.19
N ARG A 76 2.62 12.02 -3.96
CA ARG A 76 2.86 11.28 -5.21
C ARG A 76 3.95 10.21 -5.08
N GLN A 77 4.28 9.73 -3.88
CA GLN A 77 5.38 8.76 -3.73
C GLN A 77 5.16 7.48 -4.56
N LEU A 78 3.91 7.03 -4.71
CA LEU A 78 3.55 5.85 -5.51
C LEU A 78 3.78 6.05 -7.02
N ASP A 79 3.75 7.29 -7.54
CA ASP A 79 4.05 7.57 -8.95
C ASP A 79 5.53 7.28 -9.29
N ALA A 80 6.42 7.32 -8.30
CA ALA A 80 7.85 7.04 -8.48
C ALA A 80 8.18 5.53 -8.50
N ILE A 81 7.22 4.67 -8.17
CA ILE A 81 7.42 3.23 -8.11
C ILE A 81 6.99 2.61 -9.44
N ASN A 82 7.93 1.99 -10.14
CA ASN A 82 7.60 1.22 -11.33
C ASN A 82 6.88 -0.09 -10.92
N PRO A 83 5.62 -0.32 -11.32
CA PRO A 83 4.87 -1.52 -10.93
C PRO A 83 5.50 -2.84 -11.40
N PHE A 84 6.30 -2.81 -12.48
CA PHE A 84 7.00 -4.00 -13.00
C PHE A 84 8.13 -4.49 -12.08
N ASN A 85 8.63 -3.59 -11.21
CA ASN A 85 9.65 -3.88 -10.21
C ASN A 85 9.06 -4.35 -8.87
N ILE A 86 7.74 -4.40 -8.73
CA ILE A 86 7.08 -4.89 -7.52
C ILE A 86 7.03 -6.43 -7.56
N GLU A 87 7.46 -7.05 -6.47
CA GLU A 87 7.37 -8.50 -6.25
C GLU A 87 6.02 -8.87 -5.65
N ARG A 88 5.58 -8.13 -4.63
CA ARG A 88 4.27 -8.27 -4.00
C ARG A 88 3.92 -7.02 -3.22
N ILE A 89 2.64 -6.90 -2.86
CA ILE A 89 2.15 -5.92 -1.90
C ILE A 89 1.53 -6.66 -0.73
N GLU A 90 1.97 -6.33 0.48
CA GLU A 90 1.44 -6.86 1.72
C GLU A 90 0.53 -5.82 2.36
N VAL A 91 -0.66 -6.25 2.78
CA VAL A 91 -1.61 -5.38 3.46
C VAL A 91 -2.01 -6.00 4.78
N LEU A 92 -1.79 -5.25 5.86
CA LEU A 92 -2.39 -5.54 7.16
C LEU A 92 -3.59 -4.64 7.35
N SER A 93 -4.77 -5.21 7.52
CA SER A 93 -5.95 -4.43 7.87
C SER A 93 -6.10 -4.31 9.39
N GLY A 94 -6.42 -3.11 9.86
CA GLY A 94 -6.64 -2.81 11.26
C GLY A 94 -5.41 -2.25 11.98
N ALA A 95 -5.65 -1.69 13.16
CA ALA A 95 -4.60 -1.08 13.97
C ALA A 95 -3.60 -2.14 14.43
N SER A 96 -2.31 -1.86 14.25
CA SER A 96 -1.23 -2.74 14.69
C SER A 96 -0.28 -1.98 15.61
N ALA A 97 -0.04 -2.54 16.80
CA ALA A 97 0.93 -2.00 17.75
C ALA A 97 2.37 -2.00 17.19
N VAL A 98 2.64 -2.82 16.16
CA VAL A 98 3.97 -2.95 15.54
C VAL A 98 4.37 -1.69 14.74
N TYR A 99 3.40 -0.98 14.18
CA TYR A 99 3.65 0.14 13.25
C TYR A 99 3.24 1.51 13.80
N GLY A 100 2.87 1.58 15.09
CA GLY A 100 2.60 2.85 15.79
C GLY A 100 1.18 3.41 15.60
N GLY A 101 0.91 4.50 16.33
CA GLY A 101 -0.44 5.08 16.46
C GLY A 101 -1.03 5.68 15.18
N ASP A 102 -0.21 6.01 14.18
CA ASP A 102 -0.67 6.68 12.96
C ASP A 102 -1.28 5.72 11.92
N ALA A 103 -0.99 4.42 12.02
CA ALA A 103 -1.48 3.36 11.13
C ALA A 103 -2.82 2.75 11.60
N THR A 104 -3.77 3.59 12.01
CA THR A 104 -5.01 3.12 12.64
C THR A 104 -5.88 2.25 11.74
N GLY A 105 -5.88 2.48 10.43
CA GLY A 105 -6.61 1.69 9.44
C GLY A 105 -5.86 0.44 8.98
N GLY A 106 -4.54 0.44 9.09
CA GLY A 106 -3.69 -0.63 8.63
C GLY A 106 -2.40 -0.16 7.98
N VAL A 107 -1.72 -1.10 7.34
CA VAL A 107 -0.41 -0.91 6.72
C VAL A 107 -0.42 -1.53 5.33
N ILE A 108 0.12 -0.81 4.35
CA ILE A 108 0.36 -1.29 2.98
C ILE A 108 1.88 -1.23 2.76
N ASN A 109 2.49 -2.38 2.53
CA ASN A 109 3.93 -2.49 2.28
C ASN A 109 4.17 -3.02 0.87
N ILE A 110 4.82 -2.20 0.05
CA ILE A 110 5.20 -2.55 -1.31
C ILE A 110 6.59 -3.17 -1.25
N ILE A 111 6.70 -4.43 -1.69
CA ILE A 111 7.97 -5.14 -1.76
C ILE A 111 8.46 -5.13 -3.20
N THR A 112 9.67 -4.61 -3.42
CA THR A 112 10.30 -4.63 -4.75
C THR A 112 11.10 -5.92 -4.95
N LYS A 113 11.19 -6.38 -6.19
CA LYS A 113 12.07 -7.48 -6.61
C LYS A 113 13.51 -7.15 -6.21
N LYS A 114 14.24 -8.16 -5.75
CA LYS A 114 15.69 -8.06 -5.53
C LYS A 114 16.40 -7.98 -6.89
N SER A 115 17.31 -7.01 -7.03
CA SER A 115 18.26 -6.95 -8.15
C SER A 115 19.31 -8.05 -8.05
#